data_AF-A0A941CAW9-F1
#
_entry.id   AF-A0A941CAW9-F1
#
_cell.length_a   1.000
_cell.length_b   1.000
_cell.length_c   1.000
_cell.angle_alpha   90.00
_cell.angle_beta   90.00
_cell.angle_gamma   90.00
#
_symmetry.space_group_name_H-M   'P 1'
#
loop_
_entity.id
_entity.type
_entity.pdbx_description
1 polymer ?
#
loop_
_entity_poly.entity_id
_entity_poly.type
_entity_poly.pdbx_seq_one_letter_code
_entity_poly.pdbx_strand_id
1 'polypeptide(L)'
;MTEEEINIAFEKAYHRACNTQIQLPPDIMLHFYAHYKQATHTDGFYTPSGDSELRNAFKLNALFQVKNLTALEAKIKYIELVNKHITD
;
A
#
# COMPACT_ATOMS: atom_id res chain seq x y z
N MET A 1 -12.21 -3.38 15.01
CA MET A 1 -12.32 -4.40 13.97
C MET A 1 -11.51 -5.61 14.43
N THR A 2 -12.02 -6.82 14.26
CA THR A 2 -11.23 -8.05 14.42
C THR A 2 -10.21 -8.17 13.28
N GLU A 3 -9.21 -9.04 13.43
CA GLU A 3 -8.24 -9.29 12.36
C GLU A 3 -8.90 -9.80 11.07
N GLU A 4 -9.90 -10.67 11.20
CA GLU A 4 -10.75 -11.15 10.11
C GLU A 4 -11.43 -9.99 9.36
N GLU A 5 -12.06 -9.07 10.11
CA GLU A 5 -12.71 -7.89 9.54
C GLU A 5 -11.73 -6.96 8.82
N ILE A 6 -10.51 -6.81 9.37
CA ILE A 6 -9.45 -6.00 8.74
C ILE A 6 -8.98 -6.65 7.44
N ASN A 7 -8.81 -7.98 7.41
CA ASN A 7 -8.42 -8.69 6.20
C ASN A 7 -9.48 -8.52 5.09
N ILE A 8 -10.76 -8.70 5.42
CA ILE A 8 -11.87 -8.51 4.47
C ILE A 8 -11.91 -7.06 3.97
N ALA A 9 -11.74 -6.08 4.86
CA ALA A 9 -11.73 -4.67 4.47
C ALA A 9 -10.52 -4.31 3.61
N PHE A 10 -9.35 -4.88 3.90
CA PHE A 10 -8.12 -4.69 3.14
C PHE A 10 -8.27 -5.22 1.70
N GLU A 11 -8.79 -6.43 1.53
CA GLU A 11 -9.06 -6.98 0.19
C GLU A 11 -10.06 -6.13 -0.60
N LYS A 12 -11.14 -5.68 0.06
CA LYS A 12 -12.10 -4.76 -0.57
C LYS A 12 -11.45 -3.43 -0.99
N ALA A 13 -10.61 -2.86 -0.13
CA ALA A 13 -9.88 -1.64 -0.41
C ALA A 13 -8.90 -1.84 -1.58
N TYR A 14 -8.20 -2.98 -1.63
CA TYR A 14 -7.31 -3.33 -2.72
C TYR A 14 -8.06 -3.45 -4.04
N HIS A 15 -9.19 -4.17 -4.06
CA HIS A 15 -10.03 -4.26 -5.25
C HIS A 15 -10.54 -2.90 -5.72
N ARG A 16 -10.96 -2.01 -4.81
CA ARG A 16 -11.35 -0.63 -5.17
C ARG A 16 -10.18 0.14 -5.78
N ALA A 17 -9.00 0.07 -5.16
CA ALA A 17 -7.79 0.71 -5.66
C ALA A 17 -7.35 0.21 -7.04
N CYS A 18 -7.50 -1.08 -7.33
CA CYS A 18 -7.16 -1.64 -8.64
C CYS A 18 -8.13 -1.25 -9.75
N ASN A 19 -9.39 -0.97 -9.43
CA ASN A 19 -10.45 -0.73 -10.42
C ASN A 19 -10.88 0.74 -10.52
N THR A 20 -10.36 1.62 -9.66
CA THR A 20 -10.68 3.05 -9.70
C THR A 20 -10.22 3.70 -11.01
N GLN A 21 -10.99 4.67 -11.48
CA GLN A 21 -10.62 5.54 -12.59
C GLN A 21 -10.02 6.87 -12.12
N ILE A 22 -9.97 7.10 -10.81
CA ILE A 22 -9.41 8.31 -10.21
C ILE A 22 -7.91 8.37 -10.48
N GLN A 23 -7.47 9.45 -11.11
CA GLN A 23 -6.05 9.72 -11.35
C GLN A 23 -5.42 10.24 -10.06
N LEU A 24 -4.60 9.40 -9.43
CA LEU A 24 -3.91 9.75 -8.20
C LEU A 24 -2.55 10.40 -8.47
N PRO A 25 -2.15 11.41 -7.68
CA PRO A 25 -0.79 11.92 -7.70
C PRO A 25 0.26 10.81 -7.44
N PRO A 26 1.46 10.88 -8.05
CA PRO A 26 2.49 9.85 -7.88
C PRO A 26 2.93 9.55 -6.45
N ASP A 27 2.97 10.56 -5.58
CA ASP A 27 3.25 10.43 -4.15
C ASP A 27 2.18 9.60 -3.43
N ILE A 28 0.89 9.82 -3.74
CA ILE A 28 -0.20 9.02 -3.20
C ILE A 28 -0.10 7.57 -3.69
N MET A 29 0.21 7.35 -4.97
CA MET A 29 0.44 6.00 -5.51
C MET A 29 1.60 5.29 -4.80
N LEU A 30 2.68 6.00 -4.46
CA LEU A 30 3.79 5.44 -3.69
C LEU A 30 3.37 5.06 -2.27
N HIS A 31 2.51 5.85 -1.61
CA HIS A 31 1.96 5.50 -0.31
C HIS A 31 1.10 4.24 -0.36
N PHE A 32 0.23 4.11 -1.37
CA PHE A 32 -0.58 2.91 -1.58
C PHE A 32 0.32 1.69 -1.77
N TYR A 33 1.31 1.81 -2.65
CA TYR A 33 2.27 0.74 -2.92
C TYR A 33 3.02 0.29 -1.66
N ALA A 34 3.56 1.23 -0.89
CA ALA A 34 4.37 0.93 0.29
C ALA A 34 3.56 0.21 1.37
N HIS A 35 2.35 0.71 1.69
CA HIS A 35 1.50 0.07 2.69
C HIS A 35 0.99 -1.30 2.23
N TYR A 36 0.64 -1.46 0.95
CA TYR A 36 0.26 -2.76 0.41
C TYR A 36 1.39 -3.78 0.51
N LYS A 37 2.63 -3.39 0.15
CA LYS A 37 3.79 -4.29 0.23
C LYS A 37 4.14 -4.62 1.67
N GLN A 38 4.11 -3.66 2.59
CA GLN A 38 4.33 -3.93 4.02
C GLN A 38 3.22 -4.83 4.62
N ALA A 39 1.98 -4.72 4.13
CA ALA A 39 0.86 -5.55 4.55
C ALA A 39 0.92 -7.00 4.04
N THR A 40 1.57 -7.23 2.89
CA THR A 40 1.56 -8.53 2.18
C THR A 40 2.90 -9.26 2.21
N HIS A 41 3.99 -8.56 2.53
CA HIS A 41 5.33 -9.13 2.59
C HIS A 41 5.80 -9.17 4.04
N THR A 42 5.72 -10.35 4.64
CA THR A 42 6.02 -10.57 6.06
C THR A 42 7.48 -10.94 6.33
N ASP A 43 8.21 -11.40 5.31
CA ASP A 43 9.58 -11.89 5.47
C ASP A 43 10.61 -10.98 4.78
N GLY A 44 11.52 -10.44 5.59
CA GLY A 44 12.63 -9.63 5.13
C GLY A 44 12.22 -8.30 4.49
N PHE A 45 13.22 -7.60 3.95
CA PHE A 45 13.00 -6.31 3.30
C PHE A 45 12.74 -6.51 1.80
N TYR A 46 11.57 -6.05 1.33
CA TYR A 46 11.23 -6.14 -0.09
C TYR A 46 12.06 -5.17 -0.92
N THR A 47 12.74 -5.68 -1.94
CA THR A 47 13.48 -4.86 -2.91
C THR A 47 12.66 -4.68 -4.19
N PRO A 48 12.29 -3.44 -4.57
CA PRO A 48 11.59 -3.18 -5.82
C PRO A 48 12.41 -3.60 -7.05
N SER A 49 11.75 -4.24 -8.01
CA SER A 49 12.33 -4.61 -9.31
C SER A 49 11.65 -3.87 -10.47
N GLY A 50 12.34 -3.82 -11.62
CA GLY A 50 11.85 -3.24 -12.87
C GLY A 50 12.89 -2.37 -13.57
N ASP A 51 12.59 -1.94 -14.80
CA ASP A 51 13.60 -1.37 -15.72
C ASP A 51 14.02 0.08 -15.42
N SER A 52 13.28 0.78 -14.55
CA SER A 52 13.59 2.16 -14.20
C SER A 52 14.17 2.25 -12.78
N GLU A 53 15.48 2.47 -12.71
CA GLU A 53 16.18 2.66 -11.43
C GLU A 53 15.60 3.82 -10.62
N LEU A 54 15.27 4.94 -11.28
CA LEU A 54 14.66 6.10 -10.63
C LEU A 54 13.32 5.74 -9.97
N ARG A 55 12.44 5.04 -10.68
CA ARG A 55 11.15 4.60 -10.14
C ARG A 55 11.34 3.61 -8.99
N ASN A 56 12.32 2.71 -9.11
CA ASN A 56 12.63 1.76 -8.06
C ASN A 56 13.19 2.46 -6.82
N ALA A 57 14.01 3.50 -6.97
CA ALA A 57 14.52 4.31 -5.86
C ALA A 57 13.39 5.02 -5.09
N PHE A 58 12.39 5.57 -5.79
CA PHE A 58 11.21 6.14 -5.14
C PHE A 58 10.38 5.08 -4.38
N LYS A 59 10.15 3.91 -4.99
CA LYS A 59 9.48 2.78 -4.33
C LYS A 59 10.23 2.32 -3.09
N LEU A 60 11.56 2.24 -3.18
CA LEU A 60 12.44 1.84 -2.08
C LEU A 60 12.35 2.84 -0.92
N ASN A 61 12.42 4.14 -1.21
CA ASN A 61 12.23 5.18 -0.21
C ASN A 61 10.86 5.07 0.47
N ALA A 62 9.78 4.89 -0.30
CA ALA A 62 8.45 4.73 0.25
C ALA A 62 8.32 3.49 1.17
N LEU A 63 8.95 2.37 0.81
CA LEU A 63 9.01 1.18 1.68
C LEU A 63 9.78 1.45 2.97
N PHE A 64 10.91 2.17 2.90
CA PHE A 64 11.66 2.55 4.09
C PHE A 64 10.84 3.40 5.06
N GLN A 65 9.93 4.23 4.57
CA GLN A 65 9.06 5.07 5.42
C GLN A 65 8.06 4.25 6.24
N VAL A 66 7.66 3.07 5.77
CA VAL A 66 6.66 2.21 6.42
C VAL A 66 7.23 0.95 7.06
N LYS A 67 8.55 0.75 7.00
CA LYS A 67 9.23 -0.49 7.39
C LYS A 67 8.98 -0.98 8.84
N ASN A 68 8.62 -0.05 9.73
CA ASN A 68 8.38 -0.34 11.15
C ASN A 68 6.93 -0.74 11.45
N LEU A 69 6.03 -0.67 10.46
CA LEU A 69 4.65 -1.10 10.65
C LEU A 69 4.56 -2.61 10.66
N THR A 70 3.74 -3.15 11.55
CA THR A 70 3.28 -4.52 11.45
C THR A 70 2.40 -4.70 10.20
N ALA A 71 2.23 -5.93 9.73
CA ALA A 71 1.34 -6.22 8.62
C ALA A 71 -0.10 -5.74 8.89
N LEU A 72 -0.57 -5.87 10.14
CA LEU A 72 -1.91 -5.42 10.54
C LEU A 72 -2.05 -3.90 10.49
N GLU A 73 -1.07 -3.14 11.00
CA GLU A 73 -1.06 -1.68 10.93
C GLU A 73 -0.98 -1.18 9.48
N ALA A 74 -0.19 -1.86 8.64
CA ALA A 74 -0.08 -1.54 7.22
C ALA A 74 -1.41 -1.75 6.49
N LYS A 75 -2.16 -2.82 6.82
CA LYS A 75 -3.52 -3.05 6.28
C LYS A 75 -4.48 -1.93 6.68
N ILE A 76 -4.51 -1.56 7.97
CA ILE A 76 -5.38 -0.49 8.47
C ILE A 76 -5.08 0.83 7.74
N LYS A 77 -3.81 1.23 7.68
CA LYS A 77 -3.42 2.47 6.99
C LYS A 77 -3.70 2.43 5.49
N TYR A 78 -3.55 1.27 4.84
CA TYR A 78 -3.92 1.11 3.43
C TYR A 78 -5.42 1.34 3.22
N ILE A 79 -6.27 0.77 4.10
CA ILE A 79 -7.73 0.99 4.05
C ILE A 79 -8.06 2.48 4.22
N GLU A 80 -7.43 3.15 5.18
CA GLU A 80 -7.60 4.60 5.40
C GLU A 80 -7.21 5.44 4.18
N LEU A 81 -6.06 5.12 3.57
CA LEU A 81 -5.58 5.78 2.36
C LEU A 81 -6.55 5.61 1.19
N VAL A 82 -7.04 4.39 0.96
CA VAL A 82 -8.04 4.10 -0.07
C VAL A 82 -9.32 4.89 0.19
N ASN A 83 -9.89 4.82 1.40
CA ASN A 83 -11.13 5.54 1.73
C ASN A 83 -10.99 7.06 1.62
N LYS A 84 -9.80 7.60 1.86
CA LYS A 84 -9.53 9.04 1.76
C LYS A 84 -9.42 9.53 0.32
N HIS A 85 -8.83 8.74 -0.57
CA HIS A 85 -8.46 9.18 -1.91
C HIS A 85 -9.32 8.59 -3.03
N ILE A 86 -10.07 7.53 -2.73
CA ILE A 86 -10.98 6.84 -3.65
C ILE A 86 -12.40 6.99 -3.08
N THR A 87 -13.07 8.05 -3.50
CA THR A 87 -14.35 8.53 -2.92
C THR A 87 -15.58 8.15 -3.73
N ASP A 88 -15.39 7.43 -4.84
CA ASP A 88 -16.45 6.77 -5.62
C ASP A 88 -17.11 5.61 -4.86
#